data_AF-A0A349EM27-F1
#
_entry.id   AF-A0A349EM27-F1
#
_cell.length_a   1.000
_cell.length_b   1.000
_cell.length_c   1.000
_cell.angle_alpha   90.00
_cell.angle_beta   90.00
_cell.angle_gamma   90.00
#
_symmetry.space_group_name_H-M   'P 1'
#
loop_
_entity.id
_entity.type
_entity.pdbx_description
1 polymer ?
#
loop_
_entity_poly.entity_id
_entity_poly.type
_entity_poly.pdbx_seq_one_letter_code
_entity_poly.pdbx_strand_id
1 'polypeptide(L)'
;MAVLKVFADVLQDFHEKKKNGALYVSVAVASENLIRFYFRDGEIYHLSYGATADRECLDILDCYDLDKAVYFDGMKSAVASSTLPRTRDLISAIRRTGKNVFID
;
A
#
# COMPACT_ATOMS: atom_id res chain seq x y z
N MET A 1 17.22 -6.17 -8.19
CA MET A 1 17.83 -4.93 -7.68
C MET A 1 16.69 -4.02 -7.30
N ALA A 2 16.65 -3.57 -6.04
CA ALA A 2 15.58 -2.70 -5.59
C ALA A 2 15.64 -1.36 -6.34
N VAL A 3 14.49 -0.84 -6.75
CA VAL A 3 14.36 0.45 -7.46
C VAL A 3 13.62 1.43 -6.57
N LEU A 4 14.20 2.61 -6.34
CA LEU A 4 13.52 3.69 -5.63
C LEU A 4 12.46 4.33 -6.54
N LYS A 5 11.22 4.38 -6.08
CA LYS A 5 10.09 4.98 -6.79
C LYS A 5 9.22 5.80 -5.85
N VAL A 6 8.51 6.79 -6.39
CA VAL A 6 7.41 7.44 -5.68
C VAL A 6 6.33 6.40 -5.41
N PHE A 7 5.93 6.25 -4.15
CA PHE A 7 5.03 5.16 -3.76
C PHE A 7 3.66 5.27 -4.43
N ALA A 8 3.14 6.47 -4.60
CA ALA A 8 1.90 6.71 -5.33
C ALA A 8 1.97 6.26 -6.79
N ASP A 9 3.13 6.34 -7.45
CA ASP A 9 3.32 5.86 -8.83
C ASP A 9 3.31 4.34 -8.89
N VAL A 10 3.84 3.67 -7.87
CA VAL A 10 3.78 2.20 -7.75
C VAL A 10 2.32 1.74 -7.63
N LEU A 11 1.53 2.39 -6.77
CA LEU A 11 0.12 2.06 -6.61
C LEU A 11 -0.69 2.38 -7.87
N GLN A 12 -0.38 3.48 -8.57
CA GLN A 12 -0.97 3.81 -9.86
C GLN A 12 -0.68 2.74 -10.91
N ASP A 13 0.58 2.29 -11.02
CA ASP A 13 0.98 1.21 -11.92
C ASP A 13 0.19 -0.07 -11.65
N PHE A 14 -0.04 -0.41 -10.37
CA PHE A 14 -0.76 -1.63 -9.99
C PHE A 14 -2.26 -1.52 -10.31
N HIS A 15 -2.83 -0.34 -10.12
CA HIS A 15 -4.20 -0.04 -10.50
C HIS A 15 -4.40 -0.17 -12.02
N GLU A 16 -3.54 0.47 -12.82
CA GLU A 16 -3.63 0.45 -14.28
C GLU A 16 -3.39 -0.94 -14.87
N LYS A 17 -2.44 -1.70 -14.31
CA LYS A 17 -2.14 -3.08 -14.72
C LYS A 17 -3.11 -4.11 -14.13
N LYS A 18 -4.15 -3.67 -13.42
CA LYS A 18 -5.17 -4.53 -12.80
C LYS A 18 -4.59 -5.67 -11.96
N LYS A 19 -3.58 -5.34 -11.14
CA LYS A 19 -2.87 -6.33 -10.32
C LYS A 19 -3.81 -7.02 -9.32
N ASN A 20 -3.52 -8.29 -9.03
CA ASN A 20 -4.27 -9.13 -8.11
C ASN A 20 -3.28 -9.78 -7.13
N GLY A 21 -3.22 -9.30 -5.89
CA GLY A 21 -2.19 -9.74 -4.96
C GLY A 21 -2.07 -8.82 -3.75
N ALA A 22 -0.92 -8.85 -3.09
CA ALA A 22 -0.66 -8.04 -1.91
C ALA A 22 0.70 -7.33 -1.98
N LEU A 23 0.74 -6.04 -1.65
CA LEU A 23 1.96 -5.26 -1.50
C LEU A 23 2.23 -5.04 -0.02
N TYR A 24 3.40 -5.48 0.44
CA TYR A 24 3.85 -5.34 1.81
C TYR A 24 4.90 -4.25 1.87
N VAL A 25 4.67 -3.24 2.69
CA VAL A 25 5.52 -2.04 2.79
C VAL A 25 6.06 -1.93 4.21
N SER A 26 7.38 -1.90 4.35
CA SER A 26 8.04 -1.63 5.63
C SER A 26 8.12 -0.13 5.90
N VAL A 27 8.07 0.20 7.17
CA VAL A 27 8.18 1.56 7.68
C VAL A 27 9.56 1.73 8.31
N ALA A 28 10.30 2.79 7.95
CA ALA A 28 11.74 2.91 8.25
C ALA A 28 12.10 2.87 9.76
N VAL A 29 11.17 3.32 10.62
CA VAL A 29 11.36 3.42 12.08
C VAL A 29 10.61 2.36 12.90
N ALA A 30 9.82 1.50 12.25
CA ALA A 30 9.02 0.47 12.92
C ALA A 30 9.22 -0.88 12.22
N SER A 31 10.15 -1.68 12.75
CA SER A 31 10.63 -2.91 12.10
C SER A 31 9.66 -4.09 12.16
N GLU A 32 8.66 -4.07 13.04
CA GLU A 32 7.83 -5.25 13.31
C GLU A 32 6.52 -5.29 12.52
N ASN A 33 6.02 -4.13 12.08
CA ASN A 33 4.72 -4.02 11.40
C ASN A 33 4.89 -3.59 9.94
N LEU A 34 4.20 -4.29 9.04
CA LEU A 34 4.16 -3.98 7.61
C LEU A 34 2.80 -3.40 7.25
N ILE A 35 2.80 -2.35 6.43
CA ILE A 35 1.58 -1.85 5.79
C ILE A 35 1.28 -2.80 4.63
N ARG A 36 0.10 -3.40 4.62
CA ARG A 36 -0.31 -4.39 3.61
C ARG A 36 -1.46 -3.84 2.79
N PHE A 37 -1.25 -3.72 1.48
CA PHE A 37 -2.26 -3.34 0.51
C PHE A 37 -2.68 -4.57 -0.27
N TYR A 38 -3.96 -4.89 -0.31
CA TYR A 38 -4.48 -6.00 -1.10
C TYR A 38 -5.26 -5.48 -2.31
N PHE A 39 -4.92 -6.02 -3.46
CA PHE A 39 -5.44 -5.61 -4.76
C PHE A 39 -6.33 -6.70 -5.35
N ARG A 40 -7.45 -6.29 -5.94
CA ARG A 40 -8.31 -7.13 -6.77
C ARG A 40 -8.69 -6.34 -8.01
N ASP A 41 -8.27 -6.83 -9.16
CA ASP A 41 -8.47 -6.19 -10.47
C ASP A 41 -7.96 -4.73 -10.49
N GLY A 42 -6.85 -4.47 -9.79
CA GLY A 42 -6.27 -3.13 -9.64
C GLY A 42 -6.93 -2.25 -8.57
N GLU A 43 -7.99 -2.72 -7.91
CA GLU A 43 -8.61 -1.99 -6.81
C GLU A 43 -8.04 -2.42 -5.47
N ILE A 44 -7.67 -1.45 -4.63
CA ILE A 44 -7.31 -1.70 -3.24
C ILE A 44 -8.59 -1.99 -2.47
N TYR A 45 -8.77 -3.24 -2.05
CA TYR A 45 -9.98 -3.68 -1.34
C TYR A 45 -9.74 -3.95 0.15
N HIS A 46 -8.48 -3.96 0.58
CA HIS A 46 -8.11 -4.05 1.98
C HIS A 46 -6.74 -3.42 2.24
N LEU A 47 -6.62 -2.73 3.38
CA LEU A 47 -5.41 -2.09 3.85
C LEU A 47 -5.26 -2.40 5.35
N SER A 48 -4.06 -2.76 5.79
CA SER A 48 -3.80 -3.04 7.20
C SER A 48 -2.39 -2.67 7.63
N TYR A 49 -2.20 -2.37 8.90
CA TYR A 49 -0.90 -2.19 9.56
C TYR A 49 -1.01 -2.69 11.00
N GLY A 50 -0.37 -3.81 11.33
CA GLY A 50 -0.53 -4.45 12.64
C GLY A 50 -2.00 -4.81 12.91
N ALA A 51 -2.55 -4.30 14.02
CA ALA A 51 -3.97 -4.44 14.38
C ALA A 51 -4.88 -3.35 13.76
N THR A 52 -4.29 -2.32 13.17
CA THR A 52 -4.98 -1.20 12.55
C THR A 52 -5.37 -1.55 11.11
N ALA A 53 -6.56 -1.15 10.68
CA ALA A 53 -7.05 -1.38 9.34
C ALA A 53 -7.57 -0.09 8.68
N ASP A 54 -7.54 -0.09 7.35
CA ASP A 54 -8.27 0.84 6.50
C ASP A 54 -7.89 2.30 6.71
N ARG A 55 -8.85 3.15 7.09
CA ARG A 55 -8.68 4.61 7.10
C ARG A 55 -7.62 5.06 8.09
N GLU A 56 -7.50 4.38 9.22
CA GLU A 56 -6.48 4.64 10.24
C GLU A 56 -5.07 4.31 9.72
N CYS A 57 -4.92 3.44 8.72
CA CYS A 57 -3.63 3.20 8.08
C CYS A 57 -3.17 4.38 7.21
N LEU A 58 -4.08 5.26 6.77
CA LEU A 58 -3.70 6.43 5.97
C LEU A 58 -2.92 7.46 6.80
N ASP A 59 -3.27 7.62 8.08
CA ASP A 59 -2.55 8.52 8.98
C ASP A 59 -1.11 8.04 9.19
N ILE A 60 -0.90 6.71 9.25
CA ILE A 60 0.42 6.09 9.35
C ILE A 60 1.27 6.41 8.10
N LEU A 61 0.66 6.34 6.91
CA LEU A 61 1.32 6.68 5.65
C LEU A 61 1.71 8.16 5.59
N ASP A 62 1.03 9.05 6.31
CA ASP A 62 1.40 10.47 6.40
C ASP A 62 2.50 10.70 7.46
N CYS A 63 2.43 10.01 8.60
CA CYS A 63 3.38 10.20 9.71
C CYS A 63 4.75 9.54 9.50
N TYR A 64 4.87 8.43 8.77
CA TYR A 64 6.11 7.65 8.73
C TYR A 64 6.70 7.43 7.34
N ASP A 65 8.03 7.44 7.25
CA ASP A 65 8.73 7.15 6.00
C ASP A 65 8.68 5.65 5.66
N LEU A 66 8.57 5.38 4.35
CA LEU A 66 8.54 4.03 3.80
C LEU A 66 9.96 3.62 3.43
N ASP A 67 10.28 2.35 3.64
CA ASP A 67 11.59 1.81 3.33
C ASP A 67 11.50 0.89 2.11
N LYS A 68 10.91 -0.29 2.27
CA LYS A 68 10.88 -1.33 1.25
C LYS A 68 9.47 -1.83 0.98
N ALA A 69 9.18 -2.13 -0.28
CA ALA A 69 7.94 -2.72 -0.74
C ALA A 69 8.18 -4.03 -1.49
N VAL A 70 7.43 -5.07 -1.14
CA VAL A 70 7.47 -6.39 -1.79
C VAL A 70 6.08 -6.81 -2.22
N TYR A 71 5.93 -7.15 -3.51
CA TYR A 71 4.67 -7.60 -4.07
C TYR A 71 4.58 -9.11 -4.14
N PHE A 72 3.46 -9.66 -3.68
CA PHE A 72 3.12 -11.08 -3.75
C PHE A 72 1.89 -11.26 -4.64
N ASP A 73 2.09 -11.88 -5.80
CA ASP A 73 1.04 -12.15 -6.78
C ASP A 73 0.04 -13.21 -6.26
N GLY A 74 -1.24 -13.03 -6.57
CA GLY A 74 -2.31 -13.97 -6.22
C GLY A 74 -2.71 -14.00 -4.73
N MET A 75 -1.99 -13.29 -3.85
CA MET A 75 -2.31 -13.23 -2.43
C MET A 75 -3.61 -12.48 -2.15
N LYS A 76 -4.43 -13.01 -1.24
CA LYS A 76 -5.75 -12.45 -0.90
C LYS A 76 -5.85 -12.27 0.60
N SER A 77 -6.44 -11.15 1.03
CA SER A 77 -6.95 -11.01 2.38
C SER A 77 -8.22 -11.84 2.54
N ALA A 78 -8.36 -12.49 3.69
CA ALA A 78 -9.59 -13.15 4.11
C ALA A 78 -10.72 -12.16 4.41
N VAL A 79 -10.37 -10.89 4.67
CA VAL A 79 -11.30 -9.81 5.02
C VAL A 79 -11.26 -8.74 3.93
N ALA A 80 -12.44 -8.35 3.45
CA ALA A 80 -12.58 -7.16 2.62
C ALA A 80 -12.95 -5.97 3.51
N SER A 81 -12.32 -4.82 3.28
CA SER A 81 -12.73 -3.61 3.97
C SER A 81 -14.04 -3.08 3.40
N SER A 82 -14.92 -2.59 4.28
CA SER A 82 -16.15 -1.89 3.90
C SER A 82 -16.02 -0.37 3.94
N THR A 83 -14.92 0.18 4.45
CA THR A 83 -14.78 1.62 4.75
C THR A 83 -13.67 2.32 3.96
N LEU A 84 -12.94 1.58 3.12
CA LEU A 84 -11.90 2.16 2.28
C LEU A 84 -12.48 3.14 1.24
N PRO A 85 -11.89 4.35 1.11
CA PRO A 85 -12.07 5.19 -0.07
C PRO A 85 -11.73 4.45 -1.36
N ARG A 86 -12.15 4.99 -2.50
CA ARG A 86 -11.79 4.42 -3.80
C ARG A 86 -10.27 4.45 -3.99
N THR A 87 -9.74 3.48 -4.72
CA THR A 87 -8.30 3.35 -5.01
C THR A 87 -7.68 4.65 -5.53
N ARG A 88 -8.37 5.36 -6.42
CA ARG A 88 -7.88 6.66 -6.94
C ARG A 88 -7.77 7.74 -5.88
N ASP A 89 -8.68 7.77 -4.92
CA ASP A 89 -8.66 8.73 -3.81
C ASP A 89 -7.51 8.40 -2.86
N LEU A 90 -7.29 7.11 -2.60
CA LEU A 90 -6.14 6.62 -1.82
C LEU A 90 -4.82 6.99 -2.47
N ILE A 91 -4.66 6.71 -3.78
CA ILE A 91 -3.45 7.07 -4.54
C ILE A 91 -3.23 8.58 -4.50
N SER A 92 -4.29 9.37 -4.66
CA SER A 92 -4.20 10.83 -4.62
C SER A 92 -3.79 11.35 -3.24
N ALA A 93 -4.31 10.76 -2.16
CA ALA A 93 -3.91 11.09 -0.79
C ALA A 93 -2.44 10.74 -0.55
N ILE A 94 -2.00 9.55 -0.94
CA ILE A 94 -0.61 9.09 -0.81
C ILE A 94 0.32 9.94 -1.69
N ARG A 95 -0.11 10.38 -2.87
CA ARG A 95 0.71 11.25 -3.74
C ARG A 95 1.07 12.57 -3.08
N ARG A 96 0.20 13.11 -2.22
CA ARG A 96 0.45 14.36 -1.48
C ARG A 96 1.56 14.23 -0.45
N THR A 97 1.85 13.02 0.03
CA THR A 97 2.93 12.79 1.00
C THR A 97 4.31 12.82 0.33
N GLY A 98 4.38 12.64 -1.00
CA GLY A 98 5.63 12.66 -1.76
C GLY A 98 6.59 11.52 -1.40
N LYS A 99 6.10 10.48 -0.70
CA LYS A 99 6.96 9.43 -0.15
C LYS A 99 7.49 8.50 -1.23
N ASN A 100 8.74 8.11 -1.04
CA ASN A 100 9.43 7.13 -1.88
C ASN A 100 9.50 5.78 -1.18
N VAL A 101 9.65 4.72 -1.97
CA VAL A 101 9.85 3.36 -1.46
C VAL A 101 10.76 2.58 -2.41
N PHE A 102 11.55 1.66 -1.85
CA PHE A 102 12.32 0.70 -2.62
C PHE A 102 11.44 -0.49 -3.01
N ILE A 103 11.18 -0.68 -4.31
CA ILE A 103 10.45 -1.84 -4.84
C ILE A 103 11.44 -2.94 -5.25
N ASP A 104 11.23 -4.14 -4.73
CA ASP A 104 11.89 -5.38 -5.19
C ASP A 104 11.09 -6.14 -6.25
#